data_AF-A0A969GS43-F1
#
_entry.id   AF-A0A969GS43-F1
#
_cell.length_a   1.000
_cell.length_b   1.000
_cell.length_c   1.000
_cell.angle_alpha   90.00
_cell.angle_beta   90.00
_cell.angle_gamma   90.00
#
_symmetry.space_group_name_H-M   'P 1'
#
loop_
_entity.id
_entity.type
_entity.pdbx_description
1 polymer ?
#
loop_
_entity_poly.entity_id
_entity_poly.type
_entity_poly.pdbx_seq_one_letter_code
_entity_poly.pdbx_strand_id
1 'polypeptide(L)'
;MTYSINQFKAVLNGLGYNLGPNGIGGNQSNSLDFYTQAAIQEFQATHKLPITGTIDQPTVEKARQLMRNLKHSLNVAIEADLPINEYYGPRTHQAIMHFQRLRELPMTGIAGAVVRKELELKVKDLLRQQVTIAEAFNVTESNSFELA
;
A
#
# COMPACT_ATOMS: atom_id res chain seq x y z
N MET A 1 -14.98 -3.66 -11.43
CA MET A 1 -15.45 -4.47 -10.29
C MET A 1 -15.67 -3.58 -9.08
N THR A 2 -16.72 -3.86 -8.31
CA THR A 2 -17.11 -3.11 -7.11
C THR A 2 -16.60 -3.88 -5.90
N TYR A 3 -16.00 -3.19 -4.92
CA TYR A 3 -15.61 -3.85 -3.67
C TYR A 3 -16.85 -4.43 -2.97
N SER A 4 -16.74 -5.66 -2.48
CA SER A 4 -17.63 -6.09 -1.40
C SER A 4 -17.26 -5.37 -0.11
N ILE A 5 -18.20 -5.26 0.83
CA ILE A 5 -17.97 -4.63 2.13
C ILE A 5 -16.78 -5.30 2.86
N ASN A 6 -16.66 -6.62 2.80
CA ASN A 6 -15.56 -7.34 3.45
C ASN A 6 -14.20 -7.06 2.77
N GLN A 7 -14.18 -6.94 1.45
CA GLN A 7 -12.96 -6.55 0.75
C GLN A 7 -12.54 -5.12 1.12
N PHE A 8 -13.50 -4.19 1.25
CA PHE A 8 -13.20 -2.83 1.66
C PHE A 8 -12.76 -2.74 3.12
N LYS A 9 -13.40 -3.51 4.03
CA LYS A 9 -12.96 -3.68 5.43
C LYS A 9 -11.50 -4.15 5.49
N ALA A 10 -11.13 -5.15 4.69
CA ALA A 10 -9.75 -5.63 4.62
C ALA A 10 -8.77 -4.54 4.16
N VAL A 11 -9.17 -3.72 3.18
CA VAL A 11 -8.36 -2.57 2.73
C VAL A 11 -8.21 -1.53 3.83
N LEU A 12 -9.30 -1.14 4.51
CA LEU A 12 -9.26 -0.18 5.62
C LEU A 12 -8.35 -0.66 6.75
N ASN A 13 -8.55 -1.89 7.21
CA ASN A 13 -7.71 -2.49 8.25
C ASN A 13 -6.25 -2.58 7.80
N GLY A 14 -6.01 -3.03 6.57
CA GLY A 14 -4.68 -3.12 5.99
C GLY A 14 -3.97 -1.77 5.83
N LEU A 15 -4.71 -0.65 5.76
CA LEU A 15 -4.17 0.70 5.75
C LEU A 15 -4.05 1.33 7.16
N GLY A 16 -4.54 0.64 8.18
CA GLY A 16 -4.48 1.04 9.59
C GLY A 16 -5.69 1.82 10.10
N TYR A 17 -6.79 1.85 9.36
CA TYR A 17 -8.04 2.44 9.86
C TYR A 17 -8.72 1.51 10.87
N ASN A 18 -9.25 2.10 11.94
CA ASN A 18 -9.82 1.35 13.05
C ASN A 18 -11.25 0.89 12.74
N LEU A 19 -11.48 -0.42 12.68
CA LEU A 19 -12.81 -1.02 12.50
C LEU A 19 -13.54 -1.32 13.83
N GLY A 20 -13.07 -0.75 14.93
CA GLY A 20 -13.62 -0.93 16.27
C GLY A 20 -12.93 -2.04 17.08
N PRO A 21 -13.39 -2.29 18.32
CA PRO A 21 -12.74 -3.20 19.29
C PRO A 21 -12.63 -4.66 18.81
N ASN A 22 -13.37 -4.97 17.76
CA ASN A 22 -13.57 -6.27 17.18
C ASN A 22 -12.80 -6.48 15.85
N GLY A 23 -12.17 -5.42 15.31
CA GLY A 23 -11.39 -5.46 14.07
C GLY A 23 -12.17 -6.05 12.88
N ILE A 24 -11.48 -6.85 12.05
CA ILE A 24 -12.11 -7.61 10.95
C ILE A 24 -13.07 -8.70 11.48
N GLY A 25 -12.88 -9.18 12.72
CA GLY A 25 -13.47 -10.42 13.23
C GLY A 25 -14.81 -10.28 13.95
N GLY A 26 -15.06 -9.18 14.65
CA GLY A 26 -16.29 -9.06 15.46
C GLY A 26 -17.40 -8.26 14.83
N ASN A 27 -17.39 -8.11 13.50
CA ASN A 27 -18.63 -8.08 12.75
C ASN A 27 -18.48 -8.78 11.39
N GLN A 28 -18.80 -10.08 11.38
CA GLN A 28 -18.96 -10.89 10.17
C GLN A 28 -20.16 -10.45 9.30
N SER A 29 -20.92 -9.43 9.73
CA SER A 29 -22.02 -8.88 8.93
C SER A 29 -21.49 -8.24 7.64
N ASN A 30 -22.12 -8.63 6.54
CA ASN A 30 -22.03 -7.98 5.22
C ASN A 30 -22.72 -6.59 5.21
N SER A 31 -22.93 -5.94 6.36
CA SER A 31 -23.51 -4.61 6.48
C SER A 31 -22.49 -3.59 6.97
N LEU A 32 -22.70 -2.32 6.60
CA LEU A 32 -21.98 -1.18 7.15
C LEU A 32 -22.44 -0.97 8.59
N ASP A 33 -21.64 -1.42 9.55
CA ASP A 33 -21.83 -1.07 10.96
C ASP A 33 -21.28 0.33 11.25
N PHE A 34 -21.62 0.85 12.42
CA PHE A 34 -21.20 2.17 12.88
C PHE A 34 -19.67 2.37 12.82
N TYR A 35 -18.88 1.36 13.19
CA TYR A 35 -17.42 1.44 13.18
C TYR A 35 -16.84 1.46 11.76
N THR A 36 -17.38 0.64 10.86
CA THR A 36 -16.98 0.60 9.45
C THR A 36 -17.34 1.91 8.76
N GLN A 37 -18.54 2.45 9.03
CA GLN A 37 -18.93 3.76 8.52
C GLN A 37 -18.00 4.86 9.04
N ALA A 38 -17.66 4.86 10.33
CA ALA A 38 -16.71 5.82 10.90
C ALA A 38 -15.32 5.70 10.25
N ALA A 39 -14.83 4.48 10.02
CA ALA A 39 -13.57 4.23 9.32
C ALA A 39 -13.59 4.71 7.86
N ILE A 40 -14.74 4.56 7.17
CA ILE A 40 -14.92 5.12 5.81
C ILE A 40 -14.89 6.64 5.86
N GLN A 41 -15.57 7.27 6.83
CA GLN A 41 -15.57 8.73 6.98
C GLN A 41 -14.15 9.25 7.28
N GLU A 42 -13.40 8.56 8.13
CA GLU A 42 -12.00 8.89 8.41
C GLU A 42 -11.11 8.73 7.16
N PHE A 43 -11.30 7.65 6.40
CA PHE A 43 -10.62 7.44 5.13
C PHE A 43 -10.91 8.58 4.15
N GLN A 44 -12.18 8.95 4.00
CA GLN A 44 -12.62 10.04 3.14
C GLN A 44 -12.01 11.38 3.58
N ALA A 45 -12.06 11.69 4.87
CA ALA A 45 -11.47 12.91 5.42
C ALA A 45 -9.95 12.97 5.19
N THR A 46 -9.24 11.87 5.50
CA THR A 46 -7.78 11.74 5.32
C THR A 46 -7.36 11.96 3.87
N HIS A 47 -8.20 11.52 2.92
CA HIS A 47 -7.93 11.62 1.50
C HIS A 47 -8.63 12.80 0.80
N LYS A 48 -9.23 13.72 1.56
CA LYS A 48 -9.93 14.92 1.06
C LYS A 48 -11.05 14.59 0.07
N LEU A 49 -11.77 13.50 0.32
CA LEU A 49 -12.95 13.09 -0.43
C LEU A 49 -14.23 13.62 0.27
N PRO A 50 -15.38 13.65 -0.43
CA PRO A 50 -16.67 13.87 0.21
C PRO A 50 -16.88 12.85 1.35
N ILE A 51 -17.20 13.33 2.56
CA ILE A 51 -17.38 12.50 3.75
C ILE A 51 -18.80 11.94 3.77
N THR A 52 -19.09 10.99 2.89
CA THR A 52 -20.40 10.36 2.76
C THR A 52 -20.61 9.21 3.75
N GLY A 53 -19.53 8.64 4.28
CA GLY A 53 -19.57 7.41 5.08
C GLY A 53 -19.99 6.16 4.29
N THR A 54 -20.04 6.25 2.96
CA THR A 54 -20.43 5.17 2.07
C THR A 54 -19.29 4.81 1.11
N ILE A 55 -19.33 3.60 0.56
CA ILE A 55 -18.34 3.12 -0.43
C ILE A 55 -18.73 3.64 -1.82
N ASP A 56 -18.72 4.98 -1.98
CA ASP A 56 -19.02 5.65 -3.24
C ASP A 56 -17.86 5.58 -4.25
N GLN A 57 -18.11 5.98 -5.49
CA GLN A 57 -17.13 5.85 -6.57
C GLN A 57 -15.78 6.55 -6.26
N PRO A 58 -15.74 7.80 -5.75
CA PRO A 58 -14.47 8.44 -5.36
C PRO A 58 -13.71 7.64 -4.29
N THR A 59 -14.42 7.11 -3.29
CA THR A 59 -13.85 6.29 -2.22
C THR A 59 -13.23 5.01 -2.77
N VAL A 60 -13.96 4.32 -3.66
CA VAL A 60 -13.48 3.11 -4.33
C VAL A 60 -12.22 3.38 -5.14
N GLU A 61 -12.22 4.40 -6.00
CA GLU A 61 -11.06 4.67 -6.86
C GLU A 61 -9.83 5.06 -6.03
N LYS A 62 -10.03 5.84 -4.98
CA LYS A 62 -8.92 6.18 -4.08
C LYS A 62 -8.34 4.95 -3.40
N ALA A 63 -9.18 4.06 -2.90
CA ALA A 63 -8.73 2.80 -2.29
C ALA A 63 -7.98 1.94 -3.31
N ARG A 64 -8.48 1.80 -4.55
CA ARG A 64 -7.78 1.06 -5.62
C ARG A 64 -6.41 1.66 -5.91
N GLN A 65 -6.32 2.98 -6.04
CA GLN A 65 -5.06 3.67 -6.28
C GLN A 65 -4.03 3.36 -5.17
N LEU A 66 -4.46 3.44 -3.91
CA LEU A 66 -3.59 3.13 -2.76
C LEU A 66 -3.13 1.67 -2.78
N MET A 67 -4.01 0.73 -3.13
CA MET A 67 -3.66 -0.70 -3.23
C MET A 67 -2.69 -0.99 -4.36
N ARG A 68 -2.89 -0.38 -5.54
CA ARG A 68 -1.94 -0.50 -6.66
C ARG A 68 -0.56 0.02 -6.28
N ASN A 69 -0.50 1.22 -5.70
CA ASN A 69 0.75 1.84 -5.27
C ASN A 69 1.45 0.99 -4.21
N LEU A 70 0.72 0.54 -3.19
CA LEU A 70 1.26 -0.30 -2.12
C LEU A 70 1.92 -1.56 -2.66
N LYS A 71 1.22 -2.29 -3.53
CA LYS A 71 1.71 -3.56 -4.09
C LYS A 71 2.86 -3.35 -5.06
N HIS A 72 2.80 -2.29 -5.88
CA HIS A 72 3.91 -1.94 -6.73
C HIS A 72 5.17 -1.64 -5.91
N SER A 73 5.04 -0.83 -4.85
CA SER A 73 6.16 -0.54 -3.95
C SER A 73 6.68 -1.78 -3.22
N LEU A 74 5.84 -2.74 -2.84
CA LEU A 74 6.28 -4.02 -2.28
C LEU A 74 7.04 -4.87 -3.31
N ASN A 75 6.55 -4.94 -4.54
CA ASN A 75 7.22 -5.68 -5.61
C ASN A 75 8.60 -5.09 -5.93
N VAL A 76 8.73 -3.75 -5.87
CA VAL A 76 10.03 -3.09 -6.07
C VAL A 76 10.94 -3.23 -4.85
N ALA A 77 10.42 -3.06 -3.65
CA ALA A 77 11.24 -2.97 -2.45
C ALA A 77 11.76 -4.33 -1.96
N ILE A 78 10.98 -5.41 -2.15
CA ILE A 78 11.23 -6.73 -1.58
C ILE A 78 10.86 -7.89 -2.52
N GLU A 79 10.64 -7.62 -3.81
CA GLU A 79 10.35 -8.64 -4.83
C GLU A 79 9.15 -9.54 -4.46
N ALA A 80 8.11 -8.95 -3.89
CA ALA A 80 6.98 -9.68 -3.30
C ALA A 80 6.09 -10.47 -4.28
N ASP A 81 6.29 -10.33 -5.60
CA ASP A 81 5.50 -10.97 -6.67
C ASP A 81 3.97 -10.88 -6.45
N LEU A 82 3.49 -9.71 -6.04
CA LEU A 82 2.08 -9.47 -5.79
C LEU A 82 1.34 -9.13 -7.08
N PRO A 83 0.15 -9.73 -7.32
CA PRO A 83 -0.72 -9.28 -8.39
C PRO A 83 -1.24 -7.87 -8.10
N ILE A 84 -1.13 -6.98 -9.08
CA ILE A 84 -1.58 -5.58 -8.99
C ILE A 84 -3.10 -5.53 -9.18
N ASN A 85 -3.82 -5.90 -8.12
CA ASN A 85 -5.27 -5.78 -8.00
C ASN A 85 -5.66 -4.95 -6.77
N GLU A 86 -6.94 -4.68 -6.63
CA GLU A 86 -7.50 -3.82 -5.58
C GLU A 86 -7.62 -4.47 -4.19
N TYR A 87 -7.32 -5.77 -4.04
CA TYR A 87 -7.63 -6.49 -2.80
C TYR A 87 -6.47 -6.51 -1.80
N TYR A 88 -6.77 -6.29 -0.53
CA TYR A 88 -5.84 -6.56 0.57
C TYR A 88 -5.98 -8.02 1.03
N GLY A 89 -5.32 -8.93 0.30
CA GLY A 89 -5.39 -10.38 0.54
C GLY A 89 -4.25 -10.94 1.41
N PRO A 90 -4.26 -12.25 1.70
CA PRO A 90 -3.24 -12.90 2.51
C PRO A 90 -1.80 -12.69 2.01
N ARG A 91 -1.58 -12.70 0.69
CA ARG A 91 -0.25 -12.44 0.10
C ARG A 91 0.24 -11.03 0.42
N THR A 92 -0.64 -10.02 0.33
CA THR A 92 -0.31 -8.63 0.66
C THR A 92 0.01 -8.48 2.15
N HIS A 93 -0.78 -9.11 3.02
CA HIS A 93 -0.52 -9.14 4.46
C HIS A 93 0.86 -9.73 4.78
N GLN A 94 1.19 -10.89 4.19
CA GLN A 94 2.50 -11.53 4.38
C GLN A 94 3.66 -10.68 3.85
N ALA A 95 3.49 -10.05 2.69
CA ALA A 95 4.50 -9.14 2.13
C ALA A 95 4.74 -7.93 3.05
N ILE A 96 3.69 -7.38 3.67
CA ILE A 96 3.84 -6.30 4.66
C ILE A 96 4.55 -6.78 5.91
N MET A 97 4.23 -7.96 6.44
CA MET A 97 4.96 -8.52 7.59
C MET A 97 6.44 -8.76 7.25
N HIS A 98 6.74 -9.23 6.04
CA HIS A 98 8.13 -9.37 5.57
C HIS A 98 8.83 -8.01 5.57
N PHE A 99 8.23 -7.00 4.94
CA PHE A 99 8.81 -5.67 4.91
C PHE A 99 9.00 -5.08 6.32
N GLN A 100 8.01 -5.22 7.21
CA GLN A 100 8.08 -4.78 8.59
C GLN A 100 9.26 -5.43 9.33
N ARG A 101 9.45 -6.75 9.17
CA ARG A 101 10.61 -7.46 9.73
C ARG A 101 11.93 -6.91 9.21
N LEU A 102 12.05 -6.67 7.90
CA LEU A 102 13.27 -6.10 7.30
C LEU A 102 13.59 -4.69 7.81
N ARG A 103 12.59 -3.96 8.30
CA ARG A 103 12.72 -2.61 8.84
C ARG A 103 12.63 -2.54 10.37
N GLU A 104 12.66 -3.70 11.04
CA GLU A 104 12.55 -3.81 12.51
C GLU A 104 11.28 -3.12 13.08
N LEU A 105 10.22 -3.10 12.29
CA LEU A 105 8.90 -2.59 12.68
C LEU A 105 8.04 -3.71 13.27
N PRO A 106 7.01 -3.39 14.09
CA PRO A 106 6.04 -4.38 14.54
C PRO A 106 5.40 -5.13 13.36
N MET A 107 5.52 -6.46 13.37
CA MET A 107 5.04 -7.37 12.32
C MET A 107 3.51 -7.56 12.37
N THR A 108 2.78 -6.46 12.23
CA THR A 108 1.31 -6.43 12.33
C THR A 108 0.61 -6.84 11.04
N GLY A 109 1.31 -6.85 9.91
CA GLY A 109 0.69 -7.00 8.59
C GLY A 109 -0.20 -5.81 8.22
N ILE A 110 -0.07 -4.67 8.92
CA ILE A 110 -0.80 -3.43 8.64
C ILE A 110 0.14 -2.41 7.98
N ALA A 111 -0.24 -1.92 6.80
CA ALA A 111 0.44 -0.87 6.06
C ALA A 111 0.02 0.54 6.53
N GLY A 112 0.22 0.81 7.82
CA GLY A 112 -0.03 2.13 8.41
C GLY A 112 0.85 3.23 7.82
N ALA A 113 0.66 4.47 8.26
CA ALA A 113 1.38 5.64 7.73
C ALA A 113 2.91 5.48 7.77
N VAL A 114 3.46 4.96 8.89
CA VAL A 114 4.89 4.70 9.06
C VAL A 114 5.39 3.67 8.03
N VAL A 115 4.71 2.53 7.90
CA VAL A 115 5.09 1.48 6.95
C VAL A 115 5.09 2.00 5.51
N ARG A 116 4.04 2.75 5.12
CA ARG A 116 3.94 3.32 3.77
C ARG A 116 5.05 4.34 3.50
N LYS A 117 5.38 5.18 4.48
CA LYS A 117 6.50 6.13 4.38
C LYS A 117 7.84 5.40 4.20
N GLU A 118 8.12 4.40 5.02
CA GLU A 118 9.36 3.63 4.93
C GLU A 118 9.48 2.87 3.61
N LEU A 119 8.36 2.36 3.09
CA LEU A 119 8.30 1.68 1.81
C LEU A 119 8.57 2.66 0.65
N GLU A 120 7.97 3.86 0.69
CA GLU A 120 8.24 4.92 -0.29
C GLU A 120 9.71 5.34 -0.29
N LEU A 121 10.32 5.52 0.88
CA LEU A 121 11.74 5.85 1.01
C LEU A 121 12.63 4.74 0.42
N LYS A 122 12.32 3.47 0.70
CA LYS A 122 13.07 2.34 0.15
C LYS A 122 12.99 2.30 -1.38
N VAL A 123 11.80 2.51 -1.95
CA VAL A 123 11.63 2.55 -3.42
C VAL A 123 12.42 3.72 -4.03
N LYS A 124 12.38 4.91 -3.43
CA LYS A 124 13.15 6.07 -3.92
C LYS A 124 14.65 5.83 -3.90
N ASP A 125 15.16 5.18 -2.86
CA ASP A 125 16.57 4.81 -2.74
C ASP A 125 17.01 3.83 -3.85
N LEU A 126 16.22 2.78 -4.09
CA LEU A 126 16.48 1.80 -5.15
C LEU A 126 16.47 2.44 -6.56
N LEU A 127 15.54 3.36 -6.82
CA LEU A 127 15.48 4.04 -8.11
C LEU A 127 16.67 5.00 -8.32
N ARG A 128 17.11 5.69 -7.27
CA ARG A 128 18.31 6.55 -7.36
C ARG A 128 19.56 5.72 -7.68
N GLN A 129 19.73 4.57 -7.02
CA GLN A 129 20.87 3.69 -7.26
C GLN A 129 20.91 3.20 -8.72
N GLN A 130 19.77 2.85 -9.30
CA GLN A 130 19.71 2.44 -10.72
C GLN A 130 20.12 3.56 -11.68
N VAL A 131 19.69 4.80 -11.42
CA VAL A 131 20.07 5.96 -12.25
C VAL A 131 21.58 6.23 -12.15
N THR A 132 22.14 6.26 -10.93
CA THR A 132 23.58 6.47 -10.73
C THR A 132 24.42 5.41 -11.42
N ILE A 133 23.99 4.14 -11.38
CA ILE A 133 24.67 3.05 -12.09
C ILE A 133 24.62 3.27 -13.61
N ALA A 134 23.47 3.63 -14.17
CA ALA A 134 23.32 3.88 -15.60
C ALA A 134 24.18 5.07 -16.09
N GLU A 135 24.24 6.15 -15.30
CA GLU A 135 25.12 7.30 -15.58
C GLU A 135 26.59 6.91 -15.56
N ALA A 136 27.02 6.10 -14.57
CA ALA A 136 28.39 5.63 -14.47
C ALA A 136 28.79 4.74 -15.68
N PHE A 137 27.89 3.87 -16.15
CA PHE A 137 28.14 3.05 -17.34
C PHE A 137 28.31 3.91 -18.62
N ASN A 138 27.45 4.91 -18.85
CA ASN A 138 27.54 5.78 -20.03
C ASN A 138 28.82 6.62 -20.08
N VAL A 139 29.33 7.10 -18.94
CA VAL A 139 30.61 7.85 -18.88
C VAL A 139 31.80 6.94 -19.23
N THR A 140 31.73 5.67 -18.86
CA THR A 140 32.83 4.72 -19.10
C THR A 140 32.92 4.30 -20.58
N GLU A 141 31.78 4.09 -21.25
CA GLU A 141 31.76 3.81 -22.70
C GLU A 141 32.22 5.02 -23.52
N SER A 142 31.78 6.24 -23.16
CA SER A 142 32.14 7.47 -23.88
C SER A 142 33.65 7.75 -23.87
N ASN A 143 34.32 7.52 -22.73
CA ASN A 143 35.77 7.70 -22.59
C ASN A 143 36.60 6.58 -23.24
N SER A 144 35.97 5.47 -23.64
CA SER A 144 36.63 4.34 -24.31
C SER A 144 36.80 4.57 -25.83
N PHE A 145 36.08 5.53 -26.41
CA PHE A 145 36.10 5.83 -27.85
C PHE A 145 37.02 7.00 -28.24
N GLU A 146 37.62 7.73 -27.29
CA GLU A 146 38.53 8.87 -27.55
C GLU A 146 40.03 8.52 -27.50
N LEU A 147 40.39 7.24 -27.25
CA LEU A 147 41.80 6.80 -27.10
C LEU A 147 42.28 5.79 -28.16
N ALA A 148 41.59 5.66 -29.29
CA ALA A 148 42.03 4.86 -30.45
C ALA A 148 42.38 5.76 -31.63
#